data_AF-X1AK10-F1
#
_entry.id   AF-X1AK10-F1
#
_cell.length_a   1.000
_cell.length_b   1.000
_cell.length_c   1.000
_cell.angle_alpha   90.00
_cell.angle_beta   90.00
_cell.angle_gamma   90.00
#
_symmetry.space_group_name_H-M   'P 1'
#
loop_
_entity.id
_entity.type
_entity.pdbx_description
1 polymer ?
#
loop_
_entity_poly.entity_id
_entity_poly.type
_entity_poly.pdbx_seq_one_letter_code
_entity_poly.pdbx_strand_id
1 'polypeptide(L)'
;DYIRKKCIEQGIIPPNRISKIDWRTLDISPPDKIQEMVEIAKSRNGFCLSKRYFGVHVKLHWKCGKCDYDWWATPNNIKNWHWCKICGIQKMIKNRKK
;
A
#
# COMPACT_ATOMS: atom_id res chain seq x y z
N ASP A 1 13.40 30.95 -5.73
CA ASP A 1 14.43 29.97 -5.31
C ASP A 1 15.14 30.35 -4.00
N TYR A 2 14.38 30.58 -2.92
CA TYR A 2 14.96 30.89 -1.59
C TYR A 2 15.87 29.76 -1.10
N ILE A 3 15.38 28.52 -1.21
CA ILE A 3 16.12 27.31 -0.81
C ILE A 3 17.43 27.18 -1.61
N ARG A 4 17.37 27.37 -2.94
CA ARG A 4 18.54 27.25 -3.82
C ARG A 4 19.63 28.27 -3.47
N LYS A 5 19.27 29.53 -3.22
CA LYS A 5 20.21 30.58 -2.81
C LYS A 5 20.88 30.25 -1.48
N LYS A 6 20.08 29.83 -0.49
CA LYS A 6 20.59 29.45 0.84
C LYS A 6 21.53 28.25 0.79
N CYS A 7 21.27 27.27 -0.08
CA CYS A 7 22.20 26.15 -0.30
C CYS A 7 23.56 26.64 -0.84
N ILE A 8 23.55 27.52 -1.84
CA ILE A 8 24.77 28.08 -2.43
C ILE A 8 25.55 28.90 -1.40
N GLU A 9 24.87 29.70 -0.57
CA GLU A 9 25.49 30.44 0.55
C GLU A 9 26.16 29.52 1.56
N GLN A 10 25.64 28.30 1.74
CA GLN A 10 26.21 27.26 2.60
C GLN A 10 27.26 26.38 1.87
N GLY A 11 27.66 26.74 0.65
CA GLY A 11 28.64 25.96 -0.14
C GLY A 11 28.08 24.67 -0.75
N ILE A 12 26.78 24.45 -0.67
CA ILE A 12 26.10 23.30 -1.28
C ILE A 12 25.73 23.69 -2.71
N ILE A 13 26.23 22.95 -3.71
CA ILE A 13 25.93 23.19 -5.13
C ILE A 13 24.68 22.38 -5.51
N PRO A 14 23.50 23.00 -5.66
CA PRO A 14 22.29 22.27 -6.01
C PRO A 14 22.33 21.84 -7.48
N PRO A 15 21.99 20.58 -7.80
CA PRO A 15 21.96 20.10 -9.17
C PRO A 15 20.97 20.90 -10.02
N ASN A 16 21.39 21.27 -11.23
CA ASN A 16 20.59 22.12 -12.11
C ASN A 16 19.43 21.36 -12.79
N ARG A 17 19.55 20.03 -12.86
CA ARG A 17 18.52 19.12 -13.36
C ARG A 17 18.55 17.86 -12.50
N ILE A 18 17.51 17.65 -11.71
CA ILE A 18 17.33 16.41 -10.95
C ILE A 18 16.55 15.46 -11.86
N SER A 19 17.08 14.27 -12.12
CA SER A 19 16.28 13.20 -12.75
C SER A 19 15.07 12.90 -11.85
N LYS A 20 13.91 12.60 -12.42
CA LYS A 20 12.72 12.29 -11.61
C LYS A 20 13.02 11.04 -10.77
N ILE A 21 13.28 11.25 -9.48
CA ILE A 21 13.50 10.16 -8.53
C ILE A 21 12.14 9.54 -8.24
N ASP A 22 11.96 8.25 -8.54
CA ASP A 22 10.82 7.52 -8.01
C ASP A 22 11.13 7.11 -6.57
N TRP A 23 10.62 7.89 -5.62
CA TRP A 23 10.80 7.64 -4.20
C TRP A 23 10.30 6.25 -3.75
N ARG A 24 9.44 5.57 -4.55
CA ARG A 24 9.00 4.18 -4.30
C ARG A 24 10.11 3.15 -4.48
N THR A 25 11.18 3.52 -5.17
CA THR A 25 12.36 2.66 -5.32
C THR A 25 13.26 2.68 -4.09
N LEU A 26 13.10 3.68 -3.22
CA LEU A 26 13.90 3.83 -2.02
C LEU A 26 13.37 2.91 -0.92
N ASP A 27 14.27 2.30 -0.15
CA ASP A 27 13.94 1.36 0.93
C ASP A 27 13.53 2.08 2.23
N ILE A 28 12.51 2.94 2.12
CA ILE A 28 12.07 3.85 3.21
C ILE A 28 10.69 3.44 3.75
N SER A 29 10.29 2.17 3.56
CA SER A 29 9.01 1.69 4.11
C SER A 29 9.09 1.60 5.64
N PRO A 30 8.22 2.28 6.39
CA PRO A 30 8.17 2.13 7.84
C PRO A 30 7.78 0.68 8.21
N PRO A 31 8.60 -0.03 9.01
CA PRO A 31 8.36 -1.45 9.32
C PRO A 31 7.09 -1.68 10.16
N ASP A 32 6.73 -0.72 11.01
CA ASP A 32 5.48 -0.69 11.78
C ASP A 32 4.25 -0.70 10.86
N LYS A 33 4.29 0.06 9.76
CA LYS A 33 3.15 0.17 8.84
C LYS A 33 2.92 -1.09 8.02
N ILE A 34 3.97 -1.78 7.59
CA ILE A 34 3.77 -3.04 6.87
C ILE A 34 3.25 -4.14 7.82
N GLN A 35 3.71 -4.15 9.07
CA GLN A 35 3.23 -5.08 10.10
C GLN A 35 1.74 -4.88 10.41
N GLU A 36 1.29 -3.62 10.50
CA GLU A 36 -0.14 -3.29 10.63
C GLU A 36 -0.97 -3.90 9.47
N MET A 37 -0.45 -3.89 8.24
CA MET A 37 -1.16 -4.47 7.09
C MET A 37 -1.24 -6.00 7.18
N VAL A 38 -0.20 -6.64 7.70
CA VAL A 38 -0.18 -8.09 7.94
C VAL A 38 -1.23 -8.48 8.98
N GLU A 39 -1.35 -7.73 10.07
CA GLU A 39 -2.35 -7.97 11.12
C GLU A 39 -3.78 -7.76 10.61
N ILE A 40 -4.00 -6.72 9.82
CA ILE A 40 -5.28 -6.47 9.16
C ILE A 40 -5.65 -7.65 8.24
N ALA A 41 -4.70 -8.18 7.48
CA ALA A 41 -4.96 -9.32 6.62
C ALA A 41 -5.30 -10.59 7.43
N LYS A 42 -4.55 -10.85 8.51
CA LYS A 42 -4.78 -11.99 9.40
C LYS A 42 -6.16 -11.94 10.07
N SER A 43 -6.57 -10.79 10.60
CA SER A 43 -7.90 -10.62 11.22
C SER A 43 -9.05 -10.88 10.25
N ARG A 44 -8.81 -10.77 8.94
CA ARG A 44 -9.77 -11.06 7.87
C ARG A 44 -9.55 -12.42 7.20
N ASN A 45 -8.80 -13.31 7.85
CA ASN A 45 -8.46 -14.65 7.37
C ASN A 45 -7.81 -14.61 5.98
N GLY A 46 -6.75 -13.82 5.83
CA GLY A 46 -5.89 -13.83 4.66
C GLY A 46 -4.53 -13.20 4.94
N PHE A 47 -3.85 -12.76 3.88
CA PHE A 47 -2.43 -12.44 3.90
C PHE A 47 -2.13 -11.14 3.16
N CYS A 48 -1.20 -10.35 3.69
CA CYS A 48 -0.56 -9.26 2.95
C CYS A 48 0.72 -9.84 2.33
N LEU A 49 0.83 -9.80 1.00
CA LEU A 49 1.96 -10.34 0.24
C LEU A 49 3.02 -9.27 -0.08
N SER A 50 2.68 -8.00 0.08
CA SER A 50 3.64 -6.91 -0.07
C SER A 50 4.62 -6.87 1.08
N LYS A 51 5.88 -6.51 0.78
CA LYS A 51 6.94 -6.33 1.78
C LYS A 51 7.17 -4.86 2.17
N ARG A 52 6.56 -3.93 1.44
CA ARG A 52 6.76 -2.48 1.60
C ARG A 52 5.43 -1.75 1.61
N TYR A 53 5.39 -0.67 2.38
CA TYR A 53 4.26 0.23 2.56
C TYR A 53 4.66 1.64 2.14
N PHE A 54 3.96 2.17 1.13
CA PHE A 54 4.22 3.50 0.56
C PHE A 54 3.03 4.46 0.78
N GLY A 55 2.21 4.22 1.80
CA GLY A 55 1.06 5.06 2.13
C GLY A 55 -0.30 4.44 1.78
N VAL A 56 -1.35 5.09 2.27
CA VAL A 56 -2.73 4.57 2.25
C VAL A 56 -3.34 4.45 0.86
N HIS A 57 -2.79 5.15 -0.13
CA HIS A 57 -3.28 5.18 -1.51
C HIS A 57 -2.42 4.37 -2.50
N VAL A 58 -1.32 3.75 -2.03
CA VAL A 58 -0.51 2.86 -2.87
C VAL A 58 -1.03 1.45 -2.74
N LYS A 59 -1.23 0.76 -3.88
CA LYS A 59 -1.74 -0.62 -3.87
C LYS A 59 -0.71 -1.55 -3.23
N LEU A 60 -1.19 -2.40 -2.34
CA LEU A 60 -0.49 -3.57 -1.84
C LEU A 60 -1.10 -4.83 -2.45
N HIS A 61 -0.34 -5.91 -2.40
CA HIS A 61 -0.74 -7.24 -2.85
C HIS A 61 -1.32 -8.02 -1.66
N TRP A 62 -2.52 -8.56 -1.82
CA TRP A 62 -3.28 -9.25 -0.78
C TRP A 62 -3.71 -10.62 -1.27
N LYS A 63 -3.95 -11.55 -0.34
CA LYS A 63 -4.44 -12.89 -0.64
C LYS A 63 -5.52 -13.31 0.36
N CYS A 64 -6.61 -13.88 -0.14
CA CYS A 64 -7.70 -14.33 0.70
C CYS A 64 -7.43 -15.76 1.18
N GLY A 65 -7.45 -16.00 2.49
CA GLY A 65 -7.29 -17.35 3.04
C GLY A 65 -8.53 -18.23 2.94
N LYS A 66 -9.65 -17.74 2.35
CA LYS A 66 -10.87 -18.54 2.14
C LYS A 66 -10.98 -19.12 0.74
N CYS A 67 -10.68 -18.32 -0.29
CA CYS A 67 -10.81 -18.72 -1.69
C CYS A 67 -9.48 -18.68 -2.45
N ASP A 68 -8.36 -18.47 -1.74
CA ASP A 68 -7.01 -18.36 -2.27
C ASP A 68 -6.78 -17.23 -3.30
N TYR A 69 -7.79 -16.40 -3.55
CA TYR A 69 -7.73 -15.31 -4.52
C TYR A 69 -6.76 -14.21 -4.07
N ASP A 70 -5.82 -13.85 -4.95
CA ASP A 70 -4.93 -12.71 -4.79
C ASP A 70 -5.42 -11.48 -5.57
N TRP A 71 -5.15 -10.29 -5.04
CA TRP A 71 -5.50 -9.02 -5.70
C TRP A 71 -4.67 -7.84 -5.20
N TRP A 72 -4.68 -6.78 -6.01
CA TRP A 72 -4.07 -5.50 -5.67
C TRP A 72 -5.11 -4.51 -5.17
N ALA A 73 -4.93 -3.99 -3.96
CA ALA A 73 -5.81 -3.00 -3.36
C ALA A 73 -5.05 -2.03 -2.46
N THR A 74 -5.57 -0.81 -2.32
CA THR A 74 -4.99 0.18 -1.41
C THR A 74 -5.32 -0.17 0.05
N PRO A 75 -4.43 0.16 1.01
CA PRO A 75 -4.73 0.05 2.44
C PRO A 75 -6.04 0.74 2.83
N ASN A 76 -6.34 1.91 2.25
CA ASN A 76 -7.59 2.62 2.49
C ASN A 76 -8.82 1.77 2.12
N ASN A 77 -8.76 1.05 0.99
CA ASN A 77 -9.85 0.17 0.56
C ASN A 77 -9.99 -1.04 1.48
N ILE A 78 -8.87 -1.64 1.89
CA ILE A 78 -8.88 -2.78 2.80
C ILE A 78 -9.41 -2.40 4.19
N LYS A 79 -9.08 -1.21 4.70
CA LYS A 79 -9.53 -0.75 6.00
C LYS A 79 -11.03 -0.45 6.02
N ASN A 80 -11.50 0.32 5.04
CA ASN A 80 -12.82 0.95 5.09
C ASN A 80 -13.91 0.23 4.28
N TRP A 81 -13.55 -0.69 3.38
CA TRP A 81 -14.48 -1.28 2.42
C TRP A 81 -14.43 -2.81 2.42
N HIS A 82 -14.59 -3.42 1.25
CA HIS A 82 -14.66 -4.86 1.10
C HIS A 82 -13.27 -5.51 1.16
N TRP A 83 -13.19 -6.62 1.89
CA TRP A 83 -11.99 -7.45 1.97
C TRP A 83 -11.73 -8.22 0.67
N CYS A 84 -12.50 -9.30 0.43
CA CYS A 84 -12.37 -10.13 -0.76
C CYS A 84 -13.64 -10.05 -1.60
N LYS A 85 -13.53 -9.54 -2.83
CA LYS A 85 -14.67 -9.41 -3.76
C LYS A 85 -15.31 -10.76 -4.09
N ILE A 86 -14.50 -11.81 -4.25
CA ILE A 86 -14.98 -13.15 -4.60
C ILE A 86 -15.84 -13.71 -3.48
N CYS A 87 -15.35 -13.66 -2.23
CA CYS A 87 -16.14 -14.07 -1.07
C CYS A 87 -17.40 -13.21 -0.88
N GLY A 88 -17.31 -11.90 -1.14
CA GLY A 88 -18.46 -11.00 -1.10
C GLY A 88 -19.55 -11.40 -2.09
N ILE A 89 -19.18 -11.64 -3.36
CA ILE A 89 -20.09 -12.10 -4.41
C ILE A 89 -20.70 -13.47 -4.07
N GLN A 90 -19.89 -14.43 -3.61
CA GLN A 90 -20.39 -15.74 -3.19
C GLN A 90 -21.43 -15.62 -2.06
N LYS A 91 -21.20 -14.74 -1.08
CA LYS A 91 -22.16 -14.47 0.00
C LYS A 91 -23.47 -13.89 -0.55
N MET A 92 -23.40 -12.95 -1.49
CA MET A 92 -24.60 -12.39 -2.14
C MET A 92 -25.39 -13.44 -2.93
N ILE A 93 -24.71 -14.29 -3.72
CA ILE A 93 -25.38 -15.35 -4.50
C ILE A 93 -26.07 -16.35 -3.57
N LYS A 94 -25.43 -16.75 -2.47
CA LYS A 94 -26.02 -17.66 -1.49
C LYS A 94 -27.29 -17.07 -0.85
N ASN A 95 -27.26 -15.79 -0.51
CA ASN A 95 -28.41 -15.10 0.09
C ASN A 95 -29.60 -14.95 -0.86
N ARG A 96 -29.39 -14.93 -2.19
CA ARG A 96 -30.46 -14.84 -3.20
C ARG A 96 -31.20 -16.17 -3.43
N LYS A 97 -30.59 -17.30 -3.03
CA LYS A 97 -31.17 -18.64 -3.19
C LYS A 97 -31.91 -19.13 -1.94
N LYS A 98 -31.96 -18.30 -0.90
CA LYS A 98 -32.69 -18.53 0.34
C LYS A 98 -33.94 -17.66 0.34
#